data_AF-A0A1D7VWS9-F1
#
_entry.id   AF-A0A1D7VWS9-F1
#
_cell.length_a   1.000
_cell.length_b   1.000
_cell.length_c   1.000
_cell.angle_alpha   90.00
_cell.angle_beta   90.00
_cell.angle_gamma   90.00
#
_symmetry.space_group_name_H-M   'P 1'
#
loop_
_entity.id
_entity.type
_entity.pdbx_description
1 polymer ?
#
loop_
_entity_poly.entity_id
_entity_poly.type
_entity_poly.pdbx_seq_one_letter_code
_entity_poly.pdbx_strand_id
1 'polypeptide(L)'
;MDLMWVRVSAESGKLWKVTNESGATFTWNSPVQKAVSADRSLGARKPPFGDMRAWHAFDTGNELWWKRGNPESNCWSARETDDSTCTELTMQWFPSAPSDAYYETERNTVHLAGAVPDSEHTVLHESAHFLQHRLFGGWFPRVTHCNPHWVDKASSDTCAWVEGFADSAAAYVLGDYRYVGENGIPISFAHDPAFDNGDTVQGNVGGSLLDLWRTTDGGTWNRTIALLTTHHVATFREYFTARSTANLDTGGRARQLLRNHTIGY
;
A
#
# COMPACT_ATOMS: atom_id res chain seq x y z
N MET A 1 2.16 47.05 -3.77
CA MET A 1 3.40 46.34 -4.18
C MET A 1 3.08 44.88 -3.99
N ASP A 2 2.92 44.15 -5.09
CA ASP A 2 2.25 42.86 -5.04
C ASP A 2 3.23 41.80 -4.52
N LEU A 3 2.79 41.09 -3.48
CA LEU A 3 3.49 40.00 -2.85
C LEU A 3 2.89 38.70 -3.39
N MET A 4 3.73 37.80 -3.89
CA MET A 4 3.30 36.53 -4.44
C MET A 4 4.07 35.38 -3.81
N TRP A 5 3.39 34.28 -3.51
CA TRP A 5 4.02 33.02 -3.12
C TRP A 5 3.15 31.86 -3.63
N VAL A 6 3.76 30.69 -3.75
CA VAL A 6 3.08 29.44 -4.08
C VAL A 6 2.93 28.64 -2.79
N ARG A 7 1.73 28.10 -2.56
CA ARG A 7 1.49 27.07 -1.53
C ARG A 7 1.34 25.72 -2.23
N VAL A 8 2.05 24.73 -1.71
CA VAL A 8 1.88 23.33 -2.08
C VAL A 8 1.29 22.62 -0.87
N SER A 9 0.32 21.74 -1.11
CA SER A 9 -0.27 20.86 -0.10
C SER A 9 0.06 19.42 -0.45
N ALA A 10 0.34 18.59 0.55
CA ALA A 10 0.50 17.14 0.39
C ALA A 10 -0.89 16.48 0.25
N GLU A 11 -1.61 16.81 -0.82
CA GLU A 11 -2.95 16.34 -1.14
C GLU A 11 -3.10 16.18 -2.67
N SER A 12 -3.75 15.09 -3.09
CA SER A 12 -4.02 14.80 -4.49
C SER A 12 -5.52 14.82 -4.75
N GLY A 13 -6.10 16.01 -4.89
CA GLY A 13 -7.49 16.19 -5.37
C GLY A 13 -8.55 15.35 -4.65
N LYS A 14 -8.41 15.15 -3.33
CA LYS A 14 -9.24 14.28 -2.47
C LYS A 14 -9.09 12.75 -2.65
N LEU A 15 -8.04 12.29 -3.32
CA LEU A 15 -7.71 10.87 -3.48
C LEU A 15 -6.84 10.37 -2.32
N TRP A 16 -5.79 11.13 -1.99
CA TRP A 16 -5.01 10.95 -0.76
C TRP A 16 -4.42 12.25 -0.26
N LYS A 17 -4.09 12.28 1.02
CA LYS A 17 -3.37 13.39 1.65
C LYS A 17 -2.48 12.93 2.80
N VAL A 18 -1.53 13.77 3.17
CA VAL A 18 -0.73 13.60 4.40
C VAL A 18 -1.06 14.70 5.39
N THR A 19 -1.43 14.31 6.61
CA THR A 19 -1.81 15.23 7.69
C THR A 19 -0.87 15.09 8.89
N ASN A 20 -0.75 16.15 9.68
CA ASN A 20 -0.05 16.12 10.96
C ASN A 20 -0.94 15.56 12.09
N GLU A 21 -0.41 15.54 13.31
CA GLU A 21 -1.10 15.06 14.52
C GLU A 21 -2.41 15.80 14.82
N SER A 22 -2.55 17.06 14.39
CA SER A 22 -3.78 17.85 14.54
C SER A 22 -4.83 17.60 13.44
N GLY A 23 -4.51 16.75 12.45
CA GLY A 23 -5.35 16.47 11.28
C GLY A 23 -5.25 17.52 10.17
N ALA A 24 -4.35 18.50 10.29
CA ALA A 24 -4.13 19.49 9.25
C ALA A 24 -3.21 18.92 8.15
N THR A 25 -3.60 19.11 6.88
CA THR A 25 -2.78 18.72 5.72
C THR A 25 -1.42 19.44 5.78
N PHE A 26 -0.34 18.70 5.54
CA PHE A 26 0.98 19.31 5.41
C PHE A 26 1.00 20.27 4.24
N THR A 27 1.47 21.48 4.49
CA THR A 27 1.62 22.51 3.45
C THR A 27 2.99 23.15 3.53
N TRP A 28 3.48 23.57 2.37
CA TRP A 28 4.71 24.33 2.26
C TRP A 28 4.46 25.58 1.42
N ASN A 29 5.00 26.72 1.87
CA ASN A 29 4.94 27.96 1.11
C ASN A 29 6.33 28.26 0.55
N SER A 30 6.38 28.64 -0.73
CA SER A 30 7.59 29.19 -1.32
C SER A 30 8.01 30.49 -0.63
N PRO A 31 9.29 30.88 -0.69
CA PRO A 31 9.69 32.23 -0.32
C PRO A 31 8.86 33.28 -1.09
N VAL A 32 8.46 34.35 -0.39
CA VAL A 32 7.67 35.44 -0.97
C VAL A 32 8.48 36.16 -2.06
N GLN A 33 7.88 36.29 -3.23
CA GLN A 33 8.39 37.07 -4.35
C GLN A 33 7.83 38.50 -4.28
N LYS A 34 8.69 39.48 -4.57
CA LYS A 34 8.32 40.90 -4.63
C LYS A 34 8.51 41.42 -6.06
N ALA A 35 7.73 42.44 -6.41
CA ALA A 35 7.81 43.13 -7.70
C ALA A 35 7.73 42.17 -8.89
N VAL A 36 6.77 41.25 -8.84
CA VAL A 36 6.50 40.31 -9.93
C VAL A 36 5.67 41.03 -10.99
N SER A 37 6.28 41.33 -12.14
CA SER A 37 5.61 41.97 -13.28
C SER A 37 5.45 41.05 -14.51
N ALA A 38 6.02 39.83 -14.43
CA ALA A 38 5.97 38.79 -15.46
C ALA A 38 6.24 37.41 -14.82
N ASP A 39 6.16 36.35 -15.63
CA ASP A 39 6.44 34.99 -15.22
C ASP A 39 7.80 34.88 -14.51
N ARG A 40 7.82 34.19 -13.37
CA ARG A 40 9.02 34.01 -12.55
C ARG A 40 9.15 32.56 -12.13
N SER A 41 10.22 31.92 -12.59
CA SER A 41 10.58 30.59 -12.11
C SER A 41 10.96 30.63 -10.63
N LEU A 42 10.37 29.75 -9.84
CA LEU A 42 10.80 29.48 -8.48
C LEU A 42 11.92 28.44 -8.43
N GLY A 43 12.35 27.84 -9.54
CA GLY A 43 13.35 26.77 -9.55
C GLY A 43 12.96 25.55 -8.71
N ALA A 44 13.91 24.63 -8.50
CA ALA A 44 13.70 23.49 -7.63
C ALA A 44 13.55 23.95 -6.17
N ARG A 45 12.53 23.41 -5.50
CA ARG A 45 12.21 23.72 -4.11
C ARG A 45 11.95 22.43 -3.36
N LYS A 46 12.26 22.44 -2.07
CA LYS A 46 12.05 21.32 -1.16
C LYS A 46 11.36 21.83 0.10
N PRO A 47 10.50 21.00 0.72
CA PRO A 47 9.95 21.31 2.03
C PRO A 47 11.07 21.38 3.10
N PRO A 48 10.79 21.96 4.29
CA PRO A 48 11.73 22.02 5.38
C PRO A 48 12.14 20.60 5.80
N PHE A 49 13.38 20.44 6.27
CA PHE A 49 13.91 19.14 6.66
C PHE A 49 13.00 18.38 7.65
N GLY A 50 12.43 19.10 8.63
CA GLY A 50 11.52 18.52 9.62
C GLY A 50 10.22 17.95 9.05
N ASP A 51 9.81 18.35 7.85
CA ASP A 51 8.57 17.89 7.21
C ASP A 51 8.84 16.90 6.07
N MET A 52 10.11 16.66 5.70
CA MET A 52 10.45 15.87 4.50
C MET A 52 9.82 14.47 4.49
N ARG A 53 9.71 13.83 5.66
CA ARG A 53 9.06 12.53 5.82
C ARG A 53 7.57 12.54 5.47
N ALA A 54 6.86 13.63 5.77
CA ALA A 54 5.47 13.77 5.35
C ALA A 54 5.36 13.80 3.81
N TRP A 55 6.27 14.51 3.15
CA TRP A 55 6.30 14.59 1.69
C TRP A 55 6.77 13.28 1.06
N HIS A 56 7.69 12.57 1.70
CA HIS A 56 8.09 11.23 1.26
C HIS A 56 6.92 10.24 1.34
N ALA A 57 6.14 10.24 2.43
CA ALA A 57 4.92 9.44 2.52
C ALA A 57 3.90 9.81 1.42
N PHE A 58 3.76 11.10 1.10
CA PHE A 58 2.88 11.56 0.02
C PHE A 58 3.30 11.00 -1.35
N ASP A 59 4.59 11.10 -1.68
CA ASP A 59 5.15 10.61 -2.95
C ASP A 59 5.06 9.08 -3.02
N THR A 60 5.31 8.38 -1.92
CA THR A 60 5.18 6.92 -1.83
C THR A 60 3.73 6.46 -2.03
N GLY A 61 2.74 7.15 -1.44
CA GLY A 61 1.32 6.85 -1.67
C GLY A 61 0.89 7.04 -3.13
N ASN A 62 1.49 8.01 -3.83
CA ASN A 62 1.27 8.23 -5.26
C ASN A 62 1.69 7.02 -6.12
N GLU A 63 2.78 6.33 -5.75
CA GLU A 63 3.23 5.12 -6.47
C GLU A 63 2.20 3.98 -6.39
N LEU A 64 1.55 3.79 -5.24
CA LEU A 64 0.46 2.83 -5.10
C LEU A 64 -0.75 3.23 -5.97
N TRP A 65 -1.11 4.52 -5.95
CA TRP A 65 -2.26 5.02 -6.71
C TRP A 65 -2.09 4.78 -8.22
N TRP A 66 -0.89 4.95 -8.78
CA TRP A 66 -0.62 4.67 -10.20
C TRP A 66 -0.79 3.19 -10.56
N LYS A 67 -0.70 2.29 -9.58
CA LYS A 67 -0.81 0.84 -9.78
C LYS A 67 -2.13 0.25 -9.29
N ARG A 68 -3.06 1.06 -8.77
CA ARG A 68 -4.34 0.62 -8.17
C ARG A 68 -5.23 -0.28 -9.04
N GLY A 69 -4.99 -0.35 -10.35
CA GLY A 69 -5.69 -1.27 -11.25
C GLY A 69 -7.15 -0.91 -11.52
N ASN A 70 -7.53 0.36 -11.36
CA ASN A 70 -8.86 0.88 -11.68
C ASN A 70 -8.83 1.70 -12.99
N PRO A 71 -9.36 1.17 -14.10
CA PRO A 71 -9.47 1.91 -15.36
C PRO A 71 -10.77 2.73 -15.50
N GLU A 72 -11.72 2.59 -14.57
CA GLU A 72 -13.07 3.17 -14.71
C GLU A 72 -13.16 4.60 -14.19
N SER A 73 -12.29 4.98 -13.27
CA SER A 73 -12.28 6.29 -12.62
C SER A 73 -10.89 6.62 -12.03
N ASN A 74 -10.74 7.83 -11.50
CA ASN A 74 -9.59 8.26 -10.73
C ASN A 74 -9.57 7.68 -9.29
N CYS A 75 -10.66 7.04 -8.86
CA CYS A 75 -10.77 6.46 -7.51
C CYS A 75 -9.92 5.19 -7.33
N TRP A 76 -9.78 4.76 -6.09
CA TRP A 76 -8.92 3.64 -5.69
C TRP A 76 -9.36 2.28 -6.24
N SER A 77 -10.65 2.09 -6.45
CA SER A 77 -11.25 0.82 -6.85
C SER A 77 -12.32 1.02 -7.92
N ALA A 78 -12.47 0.04 -8.82
CA ALA A 78 -13.55 0.02 -9.81
C ALA A 78 -14.96 -0.05 -9.18
N ARG A 79 -15.06 -0.26 -7.86
CA ARG A 79 -16.32 -0.09 -7.12
C ARG A 79 -16.74 1.37 -6.96
N GLU A 80 -15.84 2.32 -7.20
CA GLU A 80 -16.04 3.76 -7.04
C GLU A 80 -15.93 4.42 -8.42
N THR A 81 -17.04 4.48 -9.17
CA THR A 81 -17.03 4.90 -10.58
C THR A 81 -17.19 6.41 -10.81
N ASP A 82 -17.46 7.17 -9.75
CA ASP A 82 -17.63 8.63 -9.81
C ASP A 82 -16.43 9.34 -9.17
N ASP A 83 -15.66 10.04 -10.02
CA ASP A 83 -14.47 10.83 -9.65
C ASP A 83 -14.74 11.86 -8.55
N SER A 84 -15.99 12.29 -8.37
CA SER A 84 -16.37 13.27 -7.36
C SER A 84 -16.62 12.67 -5.97
N THR A 85 -16.70 11.34 -5.87
CA THR A 85 -17.05 10.62 -4.63
C THR A 85 -16.02 9.57 -4.22
N CYS A 86 -14.78 9.67 -4.68
CA CYS A 86 -13.72 8.74 -4.27
C CYS A 86 -13.53 8.76 -2.75
N THR A 87 -13.30 7.59 -2.15
CA THR A 87 -12.82 7.51 -0.78
C THR A 87 -11.40 8.07 -0.72
N GLU A 88 -11.18 9.04 0.14
CA GLU A 88 -9.85 9.59 0.39
C GLU A 88 -9.04 8.71 1.35
N LEU A 89 -7.77 8.43 1.02
CA LEU A 89 -6.77 7.90 1.96
C LEU A 89 -6.12 9.04 2.74
N THR A 90 -6.17 8.99 4.07
CA THR A 90 -5.40 9.91 4.92
C THR A 90 -4.16 9.20 5.46
N MET A 91 -2.98 9.74 5.24
CA MET A 91 -1.76 9.32 5.94
C MET A 91 -1.45 10.33 7.04
N GLN A 92 -1.62 9.94 8.30
CA GLN A 92 -1.36 10.80 9.44
C GLN A 92 0.03 10.54 10.01
N TRP A 93 0.90 11.55 9.99
CA TRP A 93 2.27 11.42 10.47
C TRP A 93 2.49 12.09 11.84
N PHE A 94 3.03 11.31 12.77
CA PHE A 94 3.36 11.68 14.15
C PHE A 94 4.87 11.71 14.35
N PRO A 95 5.55 12.84 14.06
CA PRO A 95 7.02 12.89 14.01
C PRO A 95 7.71 12.58 15.34
N SER A 96 7.03 12.83 16.46
CA SER A 96 7.62 12.72 17.81
C SER A 96 7.25 11.41 18.52
N ALA A 97 6.41 10.57 17.91
CA ALA A 97 6.04 9.27 18.45
C ALA A 97 7.12 8.20 18.12
N PRO A 98 7.25 7.14 18.94
CA PRO A 98 8.06 5.97 18.58
C PRO A 98 7.62 5.36 17.25
N SER A 99 8.55 4.79 16.48
CA SER A 99 8.23 4.14 15.20
C SER A 99 7.14 3.08 15.39
N ASP A 100 6.04 3.27 14.67
CA ASP A 100 4.88 2.39 14.61
C ASP A 100 4.05 2.77 13.39
N ALA A 101 3.33 1.81 12.83
CA ALA A 101 2.47 2.03 11.68
C ALA A 101 1.27 1.09 11.72
N TYR A 102 0.10 1.60 11.32
CA TYR A 102 -1.09 0.78 11.14
C TYR A 102 -2.14 1.49 10.31
N TYR A 103 -2.98 0.71 9.63
CA TYR A 103 -4.19 1.20 8.96
C TYR A 103 -5.44 1.10 9.86
N GLU A 104 -6.14 2.22 10.03
CA GLU A 104 -7.43 2.36 10.72
C GLU A 104 -8.58 2.35 9.70
N THR A 105 -9.27 1.22 9.60
CA THR A 105 -10.38 0.98 8.64
C THR A 105 -11.55 1.96 8.84
N GLU A 106 -11.89 2.32 10.08
CA GLU A 106 -13.02 3.19 10.40
C GLU A 106 -12.89 4.60 9.83
N ARG A 107 -11.65 5.08 9.69
CA ARG A 107 -11.35 6.45 9.23
C ARG A 107 -10.70 6.52 7.87
N ASN A 108 -10.32 5.36 7.30
CA ASN A 108 -9.45 5.28 6.13
C ASN A 108 -8.11 6.01 6.35
N THR A 109 -7.55 5.83 7.55
CA THR A 109 -6.34 6.54 7.98
C THR A 109 -5.20 5.55 8.17
N VAL A 110 -4.09 5.77 7.47
CA VAL A 110 -2.80 5.16 7.77
C VAL A 110 -2.10 6.03 8.80
N HIS A 111 -1.78 5.47 9.95
CA HIS A 111 -1.00 6.13 10.99
C HIS A 111 0.48 5.78 10.78
N LEU A 112 1.33 6.79 10.73
CA LEU A 112 2.78 6.66 10.56
C LEU A 112 3.45 7.42 11.70
N ALA A 113 4.31 6.77 12.47
CA ALA A 113 4.99 7.40 13.59
C ALA A 113 6.52 7.47 13.39
N GLY A 114 7.13 8.51 13.97
CA GLY A 114 8.58 8.66 14.01
C GLY A 114 9.24 8.62 12.63
N ALA A 115 10.11 7.63 12.43
CA ALA A 115 10.90 7.45 11.22
C ALA A 115 10.25 6.53 10.16
N VAL A 116 9.04 6.01 10.41
CA VAL A 116 8.37 5.07 9.48
C VAL A 116 8.34 5.56 8.03
N PRO A 117 8.08 6.85 7.72
CA PRO A 117 8.10 7.30 6.32
C PRO A 117 9.44 7.12 5.58
N ASP A 118 10.55 6.90 6.29
CA ASP A 118 11.83 6.55 5.67
C ASP A 118 11.79 5.14 5.01
N SER A 119 10.79 4.32 5.35
CA SER A 119 10.48 3.02 4.74
C SER A 119 9.32 3.14 3.75
N GLU A 120 9.65 3.12 2.46
CA GLU A 120 8.63 3.09 1.40
C GLU A 120 7.78 1.81 1.49
N HIS A 121 8.38 0.67 1.83
CA HIS A 121 7.66 -0.58 2.02
C HIS A 121 6.62 -0.48 3.12
N THR A 122 6.92 0.13 4.27
CA THR A 122 5.95 0.26 5.37
C THR A 122 4.82 1.22 5.00
N VAL A 123 5.14 2.36 4.37
CA VAL A 123 4.09 3.30 3.90
C VAL A 123 3.17 2.63 2.88
N LEU A 124 3.73 1.88 1.93
CA LEU A 124 2.96 1.15 0.92
C LEU A 124 2.17 -0.01 1.52
N HIS A 125 2.73 -0.73 2.49
CA HIS A 125 2.07 -1.83 3.18
C HIS A 125 0.77 -1.33 3.84
N GLU A 126 0.86 -0.28 4.68
CA GLU A 126 -0.34 0.26 5.33
C GLU A 126 -1.34 0.85 4.32
N SER A 127 -0.83 1.52 3.28
CA SER A 127 -1.67 2.04 2.19
C SER A 127 -2.32 0.91 1.38
N ALA A 128 -1.70 -0.27 1.31
CA ALA A 128 -2.24 -1.43 0.64
C ALA A 128 -3.37 -2.10 1.43
N HIS A 129 -3.37 -2.02 2.78
CA HIS A 129 -4.57 -2.36 3.55
C HIS A 129 -5.75 -1.46 3.20
N PHE A 130 -5.52 -0.15 3.05
CA PHE A 130 -6.54 0.76 2.53
C PHE A 130 -7.01 0.34 1.13
N LEU A 131 -6.09 0.05 0.20
CA LEU A 131 -6.46 -0.44 -1.13
C LEU A 131 -7.32 -1.70 -1.03
N GLN A 132 -6.89 -2.71 -0.28
CA GLN A 132 -7.64 -3.96 -0.06
C GLN A 132 -9.06 -3.68 0.46
N HIS A 133 -9.19 -2.75 1.42
CA HIS A 133 -10.47 -2.30 1.95
C HIS A 133 -11.36 -1.68 0.86
N ARG A 134 -10.79 -0.92 -0.09
CA ARG A 134 -11.53 -0.35 -1.24
C ARG A 134 -11.89 -1.40 -2.30
N LEU A 135 -11.01 -2.38 -2.54
CA LEU A 135 -11.31 -3.50 -3.43
C LEU A 135 -12.53 -4.28 -2.92
N PHE A 136 -12.68 -4.40 -1.61
CA PHE A 136 -13.84 -5.02 -0.98
C PHE A 136 -15.00 -4.05 -0.69
N GLY A 137 -15.01 -2.86 -1.30
CA GLY A 137 -16.15 -1.94 -1.21
C GLY A 137 -16.45 -1.46 0.21
N GLY A 138 -15.42 -1.27 1.03
CA GLY A 138 -15.59 -0.87 2.43
C GLY A 138 -15.79 -2.04 3.41
N TRP A 139 -15.61 -3.28 2.97
CA TRP A 139 -15.52 -4.43 3.85
C TRP A 139 -14.04 -4.79 4.07
N PHE A 140 -13.66 -5.17 5.29
CA PHE A 140 -12.33 -5.69 5.59
C PHE A 140 -12.46 -7.03 6.34
N PRO A 141 -11.61 -8.03 6.06
CA PRO A 141 -11.68 -9.31 6.76
C PRO A 141 -11.60 -9.14 8.28
N ARG A 142 -12.35 -9.96 9.02
CA ARG A 142 -12.15 -10.07 10.48
C ARG A 142 -10.85 -10.81 10.74
N VAL A 143 -9.80 -10.06 11.04
CA VAL A 143 -8.47 -10.59 11.32
C VAL A 143 -8.40 -11.19 12.74
N THR A 144 -7.77 -12.35 12.88
CA THR A 144 -7.57 -13.04 14.17
C THR A 144 -6.10 -13.39 14.39
N HIS A 145 -5.65 -13.45 15.65
CA HIS A 145 -4.28 -13.85 16.05
C HIS A 145 -3.15 -13.18 15.25
N CYS A 146 -3.23 -11.86 15.08
CA CYS A 146 -2.31 -11.09 14.25
C CYS A 146 -1.35 -10.20 15.05
N ASN A 147 -1.33 -10.32 16.38
CA ASN A 147 -0.39 -9.58 17.20
C ASN A 147 0.24 -10.50 18.26
N PRO A 148 1.57 -10.67 18.26
CA PRO A 148 2.49 -10.26 17.19
C PRO A 148 2.32 -11.13 15.92
N HIS A 149 2.74 -10.61 14.78
CA HIS A 149 2.94 -11.39 13.55
C HIS A 149 4.34 -11.08 12.98
N TRP A 150 4.86 -11.99 12.15
CA TRP A 150 6.19 -11.85 11.54
C TRP A 150 6.15 -12.40 10.12
N VAL A 151 6.99 -11.85 9.23
CA VAL A 151 7.07 -12.26 7.82
C VAL A 151 7.30 -13.77 7.66
N ASP A 152 8.10 -14.36 8.55
CA ASP A 152 8.55 -15.75 8.49
C ASP A 152 7.83 -16.70 9.47
N LYS A 153 6.88 -16.21 10.28
CA LYS A 153 6.19 -17.03 11.29
C LYS A 153 4.72 -17.21 11.00
N ALA A 154 4.20 -18.38 11.39
CA ALA A 154 2.79 -18.68 11.29
C ALA A 154 1.97 -17.78 12.23
N SER A 155 0.86 -17.27 11.73
CA SER A 155 -0.15 -16.52 12.48
C SER A 155 -1.53 -17.18 12.34
N SER A 156 -2.51 -16.53 11.73
CA SER A 156 -3.77 -17.13 11.28
C SER A 156 -3.91 -16.97 9.76
N ASP A 157 -4.75 -17.79 9.14
CA ASP A 157 -5.05 -17.65 7.69
C ASP A 157 -5.54 -16.25 7.33
N THR A 158 -6.31 -15.62 8.23
CA THR A 158 -6.83 -14.26 8.03
C THR A 158 -5.75 -13.19 8.17
N CYS A 159 -4.82 -13.36 9.12
CA CYS A 159 -3.70 -12.44 9.32
C CYS A 159 -2.72 -12.57 8.15
N ALA A 160 -2.26 -13.79 7.86
CA ALA A 160 -1.33 -14.05 6.78
C ALA A 160 -1.84 -13.56 5.41
N TRP A 161 -3.15 -13.61 5.18
CA TRP A 161 -3.77 -13.07 3.98
C TRP A 161 -3.70 -11.54 3.89
N VAL A 162 -4.15 -10.82 4.93
CA VAL A 162 -4.18 -9.35 4.88
C VAL A 162 -2.76 -8.77 4.87
N GLU A 163 -1.88 -9.31 5.70
CA GLU A 163 -0.48 -8.91 5.79
C GLU A 163 0.28 -9.28 4.52
N GLY A 164 0.11 -10.52 4.04
CA GLY A 164 0.77 -11.00 2.82
C GLY A 164 0.31 -10.24 1.56
N PHE A 165 -0.95 -9.80 1.50
CA PHE A 165 -1.42 -8.91 0.44
C PHE A 165 -0.73 -7.54 0.51
N ALA A 166 -0.65 -6.93 1.69
CA ALA A 166 -0.03 -5.62 1.87
C ALA A 166 1.49 -5.64 1.58
N ASP A 167 2.18 -6.66 2.08
CA ASP A 167 3.60 -6.94 1.82
C ASP A 167 3.89 -7.10 0.33
N SER A 168 3.13 -7.95 -0.35
CA SER A 168 3.30 -8.18 -1.78
C SER A 168 2.93 -6.95 -2.61
N ALA A 169 1.92 -6.19 -2.20
CA ALA A 169 1.55 -4.93 -2.84
C ALA A 169 2.73 -3.94 -2.82
N ALA A 170 3.35 -3.74 -1.66
CA ALA A 170 4.50 -2.87 -1.51
C ALA A 170 5.67 -3.30 -2.41
N ALA A 171 6.05 -4.58 -2.35
CA ALA A 171 7.12 -5.13 -3.18
C ALA A 171 6.80 -5.07 -4.69
N TYR A 172 5.55 -5.30 -5.08
CA TYR A 172 5.12 -5.18 -6.48
C TYR A 172 5.20 -3.72 -6.98
N VAL A 173 4.79 -2.76 -6.15
CA VAL A 173 4.86 -1.34 -6.47
C VAL A 173 6.31 -0.91 -6.69
N LEU A 174 7.20 -1.29 -5.77
CA LEU A 174 8.63 -0.98 -5.82
C LEU A 174 9.43 -1.84 -6.80
N GLY A 175 8.80 -2.85 -7.40
CA GLY A 175 9.42 -3.71 -8.40
C GLY A 175 10.47 -4.67 -7.83
N ASP A 176 10.37 -5.03 -6.54
CA ASP A 176 11.32 -5.92 -5.86
C ASP A 176 10.64 -7.16 -5.24
N TYR A 177 11.33 -7.92 -4.40
CA TYR A 177 10.83 -9.19 -3.85
C TYR A 177 11.11 -9.31 -2.36
N ARG A 178 10.98 -8.20 -1.65
CA ARG A 178 11.39 -8.07 -0.25
C ARG A 178 10.55 -7.01 0.46
N TYR A 179 10.63 -7.02 1.78
CA TYR A 179 10.26 -5.93 2.66
C TYR A 179 11.54 -5.22 3.16
N VAL A 180 11.53 -3.91 3.31
CA VAL A 180 12.63 -3.15 3.92
C VAL A 180 12.03 -2.19 4.93
N GLY A 181 12.28 -2.41 6.23
CA GLY A 181 11.80 -1.50 7.28
C GLY A 181 12.62 -0.21 7.36
N GLU A 182 12.28 0.66 8.30
CA GLU A 182 12.93 1.96 8.50
C GLU A 182 14.40 1.85 8.92
N ASN A 183 14.82 0.69 9.43
CA ASN A 183 16.22 0.38 9.72
C ASN A 183 17.05 0.00 8.48
N GLY A 184 16.41 -0.13 7.31
CA GLY A 184 17.04 -0.48 6.04
C GLY A 184 17.42 -1.96 5.87
N ILE A 185 17.05 -2.83 6.82
CA ILE A 185 17.36 -4.27 6.76
C ILE A 185 16.30 -4.97 5.89
N PRO A 186 16.70 -5.63 4.79
CA PRO A 186 15.75 -6.31 3.92
C PRO A 186 15.36 -7.69 4.46
N ILE A 187 14.09 -8.06 4.27
CA ILE A 187 13.55 -9.40 4.47
C ILE A 187 13.02 -9.89 3.13
N SER A 188 13.61 -10.97 2.60
CA SER A 188 13.18 -11.55 1.31
C SER A 188 11.85 -12.29 1.44
N PHE A 189 10.99 -12.21 0.41
CA PHE A 189 9.81 -13.07 0.28
C PHE A 189 10.12 -14.40 -0.43
N ALA A 190 11.39 -14.68 -0.73
CA ALA A 190 11.78 -16.01 -1.17
C ALA A 190 11.75 -16.94 0.04
N HIS A 191 11.00 -18.03 -0.08
CA HIS A 191 10.93 -19.01 0.99
C HIS A 191 12.33 -19.53 1.35
N ASP A 192 12.60 -19.54 2.65
CA ASP A 192 13.83 -20.01 3.27
C ASP A 192 13.48 -20.99 4.39
N PRO A 193 14.33 -21.98 4.73
CA PRO A 193 14.05 -22.94 5.81
C PRO A 193 13.76 -22.33 7.19
N ALA A 194 14.05 -21.05 7.44
CA ALA A 194 13.66 -20.35 8.65
C ALA A 194 12.17 -19.98 8.71
N PHE A 195 11.47 -20.00 7.56
CA PHE A 195 10.05 -19.76 7.47
C PHE A 195 9.27 -20.97 7.98
N ASP A 196 8.20 -20.70 8.73
CA ASP A 196 7.20 -21.73 8.96
C ASP A 196 6.52 -22.15 7.63
N ASN A 197 5.84 -23.29 7.65
CA ASN A 197 5.20 -23.83 6.46
C ASN A 197 3.74 -23.37 6.31
N GLY A 198 3.29 -23.25 5.05
CA GLY A 198 1.89 -23.09 4.69
C GLY A 198 1.41 -21.65 4.54
N ASP A 199 0.11 -21.51 4.32
CA ASP A 199 -0.59 -20.24 4.03
C ASP A 199 -0.97 -19.44 5.27
N THR A 200 -0.58 -19.90 6.46
CA THR A 200 -0.62 -19.13 7.72
C THR A 200 0.59 -18.22 7.91
N VAL A 201 1.54 -18.19 6.96
CA VAL A 201 2.75 -17.38 7.02
C VAL A 201 2.66 -16.26 5.98
N GLN A 202 2.65 -15.01 6.41
CA GLN A 202 2.41 -13.87 5.51
C GLN A 202 3.45 -13.78 4.39
N GLY A 203 4.72 -14.13 4.65
CA GLY A 203 5.75 -14.10 3.63
C GLY A 203 5.60 -15.21 2.58
N ASN A 204 5.07 -16.39 2.96
CA ASN A 204 4.73 -17.44 1.99
C ASN A 204 3.56 -17.00 1.10
N VAL A 205 2.55 -16.34 1.69
CA VAL A 205 1.43 -15.74 0.96
C VAL A 205 1.92 -14.62 0.02
N GLY A 206 2.75 -13.71 0.53
CA GLY A 206 3.29 -12.58 -0.21
C GLY A 206 4.18 -13.01 -1.38
N GLY A 207 5.09 -13.97 -1.16
CA GLY A 207 5.90 -14.57 -2.21
C GLY A 207 5.05 -15.27 -3.27
N SER A 208 4.04 -16.04 -2.85
CA SER A 208 3.10 -16.70 -3.77
C SER A 208 2.32 -15.70 -4.62
N LEU A 209 1.85 -14.60 -4.05
CA LEU A 209 1.16 -13.53 -4.79
C LEU A 209 2.08 -12.91 -5.85
N LEU A 210 3.31 -12.53 -5.47
CA LEU A 210 4.29 -11.95 -6.39
C LEU A 210 4.62 -12.90 -7.55
N ASP A 211 4.80 -14.19 -7.27
CA ASP A 211 5.06 -15.21 -8.28
C ASP A 211 3.89 -15.40 -9.24
N LEU A 212 2.66 -15.45 -8.74
CA LEU A 212 1.45 -15.53 -9.57
C LEU A 212 1.32 -14.29 -10.46
N TRP A 213 1.44 -13.09 -9.89
CA TRP A 213 1.33 -11.82 -10.61
C TRP A 213 2.34 -11.70 -11.74
N ARG A 214 3.60 -12.06 -11.46
CA ARG A 214 4.72 -11.94 -12.41
C ARG A 214 4.72 -13.00 -13.50
N THR A 215 3.98 -14.10 -13.31
CA THR A 215 4.07 -15.24 -14.23
C THR A 215 2.72 -15.62 -14.83
N THR A 216 1.81 -16.18 -14.04
CA THR A 216 0.56 -16.78 -14.52
C THR A 216 -0.56 -15.77 -14.71
N ASP A 217 -0.44 -14.57 -14.15
CA ASP A 217 -1.46 -13.52 -14.22
C ASP A 217 -1.18 -12.48 -15.32
N GLY A 218 -0.21 -12.76 -16.20
CA GLY A 218 0.15 -11.90 -17.33
C GLY A 218 1.19 -10.84 -17.01
N GLY A 219 1.98 -11.02 -15.94
CA GLY A 219 3.05 -10.10 -15.57
C GLY A 219 2.58 -8.86 -14.81
N THR A 220 1.34 -8.87 -14.31
CA THR A 220 0.72 -7.77 -13.56
C THR A 220 -0.26 -8.29 -12.52
N TRP A 221 -0.48 -7.51 -11.46
CA TRP A 221 -1.51 -7.80 -10.46
C TRP A 221 -2.93 -7.36 -10.87
N ASN A 222 -3.11 -6.67 -12.01
CA ASN A 222 -4.40 -6.05 -12.37
C ASN A 222 -5.56 -7.04 -12.41
N ARG A 223 -5.31 -8.29 -12.81
CA ARG A 223 -6.35 -9.34 -12.81
C ARG A 223 -6.72 -9.81 -11.40
N THR A 224 -5.76 -9.80 -10.47
CA THR A 224 -6.02 -10.03 -9.04
C THR A 224 -6.86 -8.88 -8.47
N ILE A 225 -6.48 -7.63 -8.76
CA ILE A 225 -7.25 -6.45 -8.37
C ILE A 225 -8.71 -6.57 -8.85
N ALA A 226 -8.93 -6.86 -10.14
CA ALA A 226 -10.27 -7.05 -10.71
C ALA A 226 -11.05 -8.23 -10.10
N LEU A 227 -10.37 -9.30 -9.68
CA LEU A 227 -11.02 -10.39 -8.95
C LEU A 227 -11.48 -9.91 -7.56
N LEU A 228 -10.62 -9.22 -6.83
CA LEU A 228 -10.92 -8.72 -5.48
C LEU A 228 -12.00 -7.63 -5.48
N THR A 229 -12.16 -6.87 -6.57
CA THR A 229 -13.30 -5.94 -6.73
C THR A 229 -14.64 -6.62 -6.89
N THR A 230 -14.70 -7.94 -7.04
CA THR A 230 -15.96 -8.69 -7.19
C THR A 230 -16.14 -9.79 -6.14
N HIS A 231 -15.08 -10.17 -5.42
CA HIS A 231 -15.11 -11.24 -4.43
C HIS A 231 -14.51 -10.76 -3.10
N HIS A 232 -15.28 -10.87 -2.02
CA HIS A 232 -14.77 -10.66 -0.67
C HIS A 232 -14.17 -11.97 -0.17
N VAL A 233 -12.87 -11.97 0.08
CA VAL A 233 -12.13 -13.14 0.54
C VAL A 233 -11.38 -12.80 1.83
N ALA A 234 -11.48 -13.69 2.81
CA ALA A 234 -10.89 -13.55 4.12
C ALA A 234 -9.55 -14.30 4.27
N THR A 235 -9.23 -15.21 3.35
CA THR A 235 -8.02 -16.04 3.38
C THR A 235 -7.37 -16.18 2.01
N PHE A 236 -6.09 -16.54 1.98
CA PHE A 236 -5.38 -16.82 0.72
C PHE A 236 -5.99 -18.01 -0.04
N ARG A 237 -6.50 -19.02 0.68
CA ARG A 237 -7.19 -20.17 0.07
C ARG A 237 -8.47 -19.78 -0.64
N GLU A 238 -9.27 -18.89 -0.05
CA GLU A 238 -10.48 -18.36 -0.69
C GLU A 238 -10.14 -17.57 -1.95
N TYR A 239 -9.12 -16.70 -1.88
CA TYR A 239 -8.60 -16.02 -3.07
C TYR A 239 -8.17 -17.01 -4.15
N PHE A 240 -7.35 -18.02 -3.81
CA PHE A 240 -6.85 -18.99 -4.79
C PHE A 240 -7.97 -19.80 -5.43
N THR A 241 -9.03 -20.10 -4.67
CA THR A 241 -10.24 -20.77 -5.18
C THR A 241 -11.00 -19.86 -6.15
N ALA A 242 -11.17 -18.59 -5.79
CA ALA A 242 -11.88 -17.59 -6.60
C ALA A 242 -11.18 -17.28 -7.93
N ARG A 243 -9.86 -17.48 -8.04
CA ARG A 243 -9.10 -17.29 -9.30
C ARG A 243 -9.75 -17.94 -10.52
N SER A 244 -10.37 -19.12 -10.35
CA SER A 244 -11.06 -19.81 -11.43
C SER A 244 -12.22 -19.01 -12.05
N THR A 245 -12.93 -18.19 -11.27
CA THR A 245 -14.04 -17.36 -11.74
C THR A 245 -13.57 -16.19 -12.63
N ALA A 246 -12.29 -15.80 -12.52
CA ALA A 246 -11.66 -14.76 -13.33
C ALA A 246 -10.70 -15.33 -14.41
N ASN A 247 -10.82 -16.62 -14.74
CA ASN A 247 -9.93 -17.32 -15.69
C ASN A 247 -8.44 -17.19 -15.34
N LEU A 248 -8.11 -17.06 -14.06
CA LEU A 248 -6.72 -17.06 -13.57
C LEU A 248 -6.26 -18.51 -13.36
N ASP A 249 -4.96 -18.77 -13.60
CA ASP A 249 -4.43 -20.13 -13.49
C ASP A 249 -4.55 -20.65 -12.06
N THR A 250 -5.13 -21.84 -11.92
CA THR A 250 -5.24 -22.65 -10.69
C THR A 250 -4.69 -24.07 -10.90
N GLY A 251 -4.11 -24.33 -12.07
CA GLY A 251 -3.58 -25.62 -12.48
C GLY A 251 -2.18 -25.91 -11.96
N GLY A 252 -1.50 -26.88 -12.60
CA GLY A 252 -0.23 -27.40 -12.11
C GLY A 252 0.88 -26.35 -11.96
N ARG A 253 0.91 -25.34 -12.84
CA ARG A 253 1.89 -24.25 -12.80
C ARG A 253 1.63 -23.32 -11.61
N ALA A 254 0.43 -22.75 -11.48
CA ALA A 254 0.06 -21.95 -10.33
C ALA A 254 0.28 -22.68 -8.99
N ARG A 255 -0.12 -23.96 -8.89
CA ARG A 255 0.11 -24.76 -7.68
C ARG A 255 1.59 -25.04 -7.42
N GLN A 256 2.43 -25.12 -8.46
CA GLN A 256 3.88 -25.25 -8.27
C GLN A 256 4.48 -23.99 -7.66
N LEU A 257 4.03 -22.80 -8.06
CA LEU A 257 4.48 -21.54 -7.48
C LEU A 257 4.15 -21.49 -5.97
N LEU A 258 2.93 -21.85 -5.60
CA LEU A 258 2.52 -21.98 -4.19
C LEU A 258 3.38 -22.99 -3.42
N ARG A 259 3.68 -24.15 -4.02
CA ARG A 259 4.54 -25.17 -3.40
C ARG A 259 5.97 -24.70 -3.17
N ASN A 260 6.49 -23.77 -3.97
CA ASN A 260 7.80 -23.16 -3.71
C ASN A 260 7.82 -22.37 -2.40
N HIS A 261 6.64 -21.94 -1.94
CA HIS A 261 6.41 -21.28 -0.65
C HIS A 261 5.70 -22.20 0.35
N THR A 262 5.79 -23.52 0.15
CA THR A 262 5.21 -24.56 1.05
C THR A 262 3.68 -24.55 1.18
N ILE A 263 2.98 -23.83 0.31
CA ILE A 263 1.52 -23.80 0.28
C ILE A 263 0.99 -24.94 -0.59
N GLY A 264 0.15 -25.79 0.00
CA GLY A 264 -0.47 -26.95 -0.65
C GLY A 264 -2.00 -26.88 -0.66
N TYR A 265 -2.57 -26.64 -1.84
CA TYR A 265 -4.02 -26.72 -2.12
C TYR A 265 -4.33 -27.83 -3.11
#